data_AF-A0A6L4B879-F1
#
_entry.id   AF-A0A6L4B879-F1
#
_cell.length_a   1.000
_cell.length_b   1.000
_cell.length_c   1.000
_cell.angle_alpha   90.00
_cell.angle_beta   90.00
_cell.angle_gamma   90.00
#
_symmetry.space_group_name_H-M   'P 1'
#
loop_
_entity.id
_entity.type
_entity.pdbx_description
1 polymer ?
#
loop_
_entity_poly.entity_id
_entity_poly.type
_entity_poly.pdbx_seq_one_letter_code
_entity_poly.pdbx_strand_id
1 'polypeptide(L)' 'MAADTQSGFRPMHQSEVVGYLRDCSDVFGRLAALFSAIQDKAGEASEVGKLAALGMDVASDMDNSVDAAREHAQKGGVTQ' A
#
# COMPACT_ATOMS: atom_id res chain seq x y z
N MET A 1 -28.22 18.74 -20.65
CA MET A 1 -28.13 17.33 -21.11
C MET A 1 -26.99 16.70 -20.35
N ALA A 2 -27.30 15.84 -19.38
CA ALA A 2 -26.32 15.12 -18.59
C ALA A 2 -25.75 13.97 -19.44
N ALA A 3 -24.44 13.92 -19.58
CA ALA A 3 -23.76 12.78 -20.19
C ALA A 3 -23.65 11.68 -19.13
N ASP A 4 -24.58 10.72 -19.19
CA ASP A 4 -24.51 9.52 -18.36
C ASP A 4 -23.37 8.62 -18.85
N THR A 5 -22.42 8.44 -17.95
CA THR A 5 -21.33 7.46 -17.88
C THR A 5 -21.69 6.07 -18.42
N GLN A 6 -21.08 5.68 -19.55
CA GLN A 6 -21.28 4.38 -20.20
C GLN A 6 -20.29 3.27 -19.75
N SER A 7 -19.53 3.45 -18.67
CA SER A 7 -18.51 2.47 -18.24
C SER A 7 -18.86 1.69 -16.96
N GLY A 8 -19.94 2.04 -16.25
CA GLY A 8 -20.19 1.54 -14.88
C GLY A 8 -19.10 1.95 -13.87
N PHE A 9 -18.09 2.72 -14.31
CA PHE A 9 -16.96 3.15 -13.51
C PHE A 9 -17.26 4.54 -12.97
N ARG A 10 -17.55 4.62 -11.66
CA ARG A 10 -17.80 5.89 -10.99
C ARG A 10 -16.45 6.59 -10.75
N PRO A 11 -16.25 7.83 -11.21
CA PRO A 11 -15.06 8.60 -10.88
C PRO A 11 -14.91 8.73 -9.35
N MET A 12 -13.69 8.53 -8.85
CA MET A 12 -13.36 8.66 -7.43
C MET A 12 -12.91 10.09 -7.14
N HIS A 13 -13.39 10.68 -6.05
CA HIS A 13 -12.90 11.98 -5.61
C HIS A 13 -11.47 11.87 -5.09
N GLN A 14 -10.64 12.90 -5.29
CA GLN A 14 -9.23 12.90 -4.88
C GLN A 14 -9.06 12.56 -3.38
N SER A 15 -9.96 13.06 -2.52
CA SER A 15 -9.93 12.75 -1.08
C SER A 15 -10.18 11.28 -0.77
N GLU A 16 -10.99 10.59 -1.59
CA GLU A 16 -11.24 9.16 -1.45
C GLU A 16 -10.00 8.36 -1.86
N VAL A 17 -9.32 8.76 -2.94
CA VAL A 17 -8.03 8.17 -3.36
C VAL A 17 -6.98 8.33 -2.26
N VAL A 18 -6.83 9.54 -1.72
CA VAL A 18 -5.86 9.82 -0.63
C VAL A 18 -6.19 9.02 0.62
N GLY A 19 -7.48 8.88 0.95
CA GLY A 19 -7.94 8.06 2.07
C GLY A 19 -7.58 6.57 1.87
N TYR A 20 -7.88 6.04 0.68
CA TYR A 20 -7.56 4.66 0.34
C TYR A 20 -6.05 4.38 0.39
N LEU A 21 -5.23 5.28 -0.14
CA LEU A 21 -3.77 5.13 -0.10
C LEU A 21 -3.25 5.16 1.34
N ARG A 22 -3.78 6.03 2.21
CA ARG A 22 -3.43 6.00 3.64
C ARG A 22 -3.77 4.64 4.26
N ASP A 23 -4.97 4.13 4.00
CA ASP A 23 -5.41 2.85 4.56
C ASP A 23 -4.56 1.67 4.04
N CYS A 24 -4.09 1.73 2.79
CA CYS A 24 -3.14 0.76 2.23
C CYS A 24 -1.77 0.83 2.94
N SER A 25 -1.23 2.02 3.16
CA SER A 25 0.03 2.22 3.90
C SER A 25 -0.07 1.63 5.30
N ASP A 26 -1.15 1.92 6.04
CA ASP A 26 -1.40 1.33 7.36
C ASP A 26 -1.39 -0.21 7.35
N VAL A 27 -1.96 -0.83 6.31
CA VAL A 27 -1.99 -2.30 6.16
C VAL A 27 -0.60 -2.85 5.84
N PHE A 28 0.15 -2.21 4.95
CA PHE A 28 1.51 -2.64 4.60
C PHE A 28 2.48 -2.49 5.77
N GLY A 29 2.40 -1.39 6.53
CA GLY A 29 3.16 -1.22 7.77
C GLY A 29 2.86 -2.32 8.80
N ARG A 30 1.59 -2.71 8.98
CA ARG A 30 1.21 -3.83 9.85
C ARG A 30 1.74 -5.17 9.33
N LEU A 31 1.75 -5.37 8.02
CA LEU A 31 2.26 -6.59 7.40
C LEU A 31 3.79 -6.70 7.57
N ALA A 32 4.52 -5.61 7.39
CA ALA A 32 5.97 -5.56 7.65
C ALA A 32 6.28 -5.90 9.12
N ALA A 33 5.53 -5.32 10.06
CA ALA A 33 5.66 -5.63 11.49
C ALA A 33 5.38 -7.11 11.81
N LEU A 34 4.37 -7.71 11.17
CA LEU A 34 4.08 -9.14 11.31
C LEU A 34 5.25 -10.01 10.85
N PHE A 35 5.84 -9.69 9.70
CA PHE A 35 6.98 -10.42 9.17
C PHE A 35 8.23 -10.27 10.06
N SER A 36 8.52 -9.07 10.55
CA SER A 36 9.57 -8.87 11.55
C SER A 36 9.36 -9.77 12.78
N ALA A 37 8.14 -9.82 13.32
CA ALA A 37 7.83 -10.68 14.46
C ALA A 37 7.95 -12.20 14.15
N ILE A 38 7.65 -12.62 12.92
CA ILE A 38 7.87 -14.00 12.47
C ILE A 38 9.37 -14.31 12.38
N GLN A 39 10.16 -13.40 11.81
CA GLN A 39 11.60 -13.54 11.68
C GLN A 39 12.28 -13.67 13.05
N ASP A 40 11.90 -12.82 14.01
CA ASP A 40 12.41 -12.86 15.39
C ASP A 40 12.12 -14.20 16.08
N LYS A 41 10.94 -14.78 15.82
CA LYS A 41 10.51 -16.05 16.44
C LYS A 41 11.11 -17.28 15.77
N ALA A 42 11.24 -17.27 14.44
CA ALA A 42 11.76 -18.38 13.67
C ALA A 42 13.30 -18.44 13.68
N GLY A 43 13.95 -17.29 13.94
CA GLY A 43 15.38 -17.10 13.83
C GLY A 43 15.80 -16.83 12.37
N GLU A 44 16.69 -15.87 12.19
CA GLU A 44 17.08 -15.33 10.87
C GLU A 44 17.65 -16.38 9.90
N ALA A 45 18.32 -17.42 10.43
CA ALA A 45 18.91 -18.48 9.60
C ALA A 45 17.90 -19.51 9.10
N SER A 46 16.70 -19.58 9.70
CA SER A 46 15.65 -20.52 9.32
C SER A 46 15.03 -20.16 7.97
N GLU A 47 14.50 -21.15 7.25
CA GLU A 47 13.79 -20.89 5.97
C GLU A 47 12.58 -19.97 6.18
N VAL A 48 11.86 -20.15 7.28
CA VAL A 48 10.73 -19.29 7.67
C VAL A 48 11.20 -17.87 7.96
N GLY A 49 12.34 -17.69 8.66
CA GLY A 49 12.94 -16.39 8.92
C GLY A 49 13.38 -15.68 7.65
N LYS A 50 13.97 -16.40 6.69
CA LYS A 50 14.32 -15.87 5.36
C LYS A 50 13.09 -15.47 4.55
N LEU A 51 12.03 -16.29 4.57
CA LEU A 51 10.76 -15.96 3.91
C LEU A 51 10.09 -14.74 4.56
N ALA A 52 10.17 -14.63 5.89
CA ALA A 52 9.68 -13.46 6.60
C ALA A 52 10.48 -12.20 6.25
N ALA A 53 11.82 -12.28 6.15
CA ALA A 53 12.64 -11.17 5.68
C ALA A 53 12.19 -10.67 4.30
N LEU A 54 12.03 -11.58 3.33
CA LEU A 54 11.54 -11.24 1.99
C LEU A 54 10.14 -10.61 2.01
N GLY A 55 9.24 -11.15 2.85
CA GLY A 55 7.91 -10.59 3.02
C GLY A 55 7.92 -9.17 3.62
N MET A 56 8.82 -8.93 4.58
CA MET A 56 9.02 -7.62 5.20
C MET A 56 9.54 -6.60 4.20
N ASP A 57 10.50 -6.97 3.36
CA ASP A 57 11.03 -6.11 2.30
C ASP A 57 9.91 -5.69 1.34
N VAL A 58 9.13 -6.66 0.83
CA VAL A 58 8.00 -6.37 -0.07
C VAL A 58 6.96 -5.49 0.62
N ALA A 59 6.59 -5.76 1.86
CA ALA A 59 5.63 -4.95 2.59
C ALA A 59 6.12 -3.51 2.78
N SER A 60 7.41 -3.32 3.08
CA SER A 60 8.02 -2.01 3.23
C SER A 60 8.08 -1.24 1.90
N ASP A 61 8.41 -1.91 0.80
CA ASP A 61 8.39 -1.32 -0.54
C ASP A 61 6.99 -0.87 -0.95
N MET A 62 5.98 -1.68 -0.64
CA MET A 62 4.59 -1.34 -0.92
C MET A 62 4.10 -0.16 -0.07
N ASP A 63 4.47 -0.11 1.21
CA ASP A 63 4.19 1.02 2.10
C ASP A 63 4.77 2.33 1.52
N ASN A 64 6.08 2.32 1.22
CA ASN A 64 6.78 3.45 0.61
C ASN A 64 6.16 3.89 -0.73
N SER A 65 5.80 2.93 -1.58
CA SER A 65 5.20 3.21 -2.89
C SER A 65 3.83 3.86 -2.77
N VAL A 66 3.02 3.38 -1.84
CA VAL A 66 1.69 3.93 -1.59
C VAL A 66 1.77 5.31 -0.94
N ASP A 67 2.72 5.53 -0.04
CA ASP A 67 2.94 6.84 0.55
C ASP A 67 3.42 7.87 -0.48
N ALA A 68 4.33 7.48 -1.38
CA ALA A 68 4.72 8.32 -2.51
C ALA A 68 3.52 8.63 -3.42
N ALA A 69 2.71 7.62 -3.77
CA ALA A 69 1.50 7.81 -4.56
C ALA A 69 0.51 8.76 -3.86
N ARG A 70 0.37 8.67 -2.53
CA ARG A 70 -0.47 9.55 -1.72
C ARG A 70 0.01 10.99 -1.77
N GLU A 71 1.33 11.21 -1.64
CA GLU A 71 1.94 12.52 -1.77
C GLU A 71 1.69 13.13 -3.15
N HIS A 72 1.91 12.36 -4.22
CA HIS A 72 1.60 12.79 -5.58
C HIS A 72 0.12 13.12 -5.75
N ALA A 73 -0.77 12.27 -5.25
CA ALA A 73 -2.22 12.50 -5.31
C ALA A 73 -2.59 13.79 -4.58
N GLN A 74 -2.06 14.04 -3.38
CA GLN A 74 -2.33 15.26 -2.60
C GLN A 74 -1.85 16.54 -3.31
N LYS A 75 -0.73 16.47 -4.04
CA LYS A 75 -0.14 17.60 -4.76
C LYS A 75 -0.74 17.83 -6.16
N GLY A 76 -1.82 17.13 -6.51
CA GLY A 76 -2.47 17.26 -7.81
C GLY A 76 -1.77 16.50 -8.94
N GLY A 77 -0.86 15.58 -8.61
CA GLY A 77 -0.10 14.75 -9.56
C GLY A 77 -0.90 13.59 -10.17
N VAL A 78 -2.20 13.77 -10.40
CA VAL A 78 -3.05 12.80 -11.11
C VAL A 78 -3.42 13.39 -12.46
N THR A 79 -2.74 12.96 -13.52
CA THR A 79 -3.07 13.32 -14.90
C THR A 79 -4.13 12.37 -15.44
N GLN A 80 -5.11 12.92 -16.18
CA GLN A 80 -6.09 12.12 -16.93
C GLN A 80 -5.47 11.52 -18.19
#